data_AF-A0A061H335-F1
#
_entry.id   AF-A0A061H335-F1
#
_cell.length_a   1.000
_cell.length_b   1.000
_cell.length_c   1.000
_cell.angle_alpha   90.00
_cell.angle_beta   90.00
_cell.angle_gamma   90.00
#
_symmetry.space_group_name_H-M   'P 1'
#
loop_
_entity.id
_entity.type
_entity.pdbx_description
1 polymer ?
#
loop_
_entity_poly.entity_id
_entity_poly.type
_entity_poly.pdbx_seq_one_letter_code
_entity_poly.pdbx_strand_id
1 'polypeptide(L)'
;MSQQVSQQLQAVGVEEDKAYYLGRYGVKGLQYGCLLATPLYAVRALRRGTFSLRGLMRANWITPAAGAGLGSATGLITAANLDHKSLSASAQNLRLDANRVRSDDLHLIGSVLGALVIPALFLRRVGLINGLLGGAGVGGSIGLITHQVQRYSSASSAADGAKSQVQSDLRSLRDGAKNVVDKVEQKL
;
A
#
# COMPACT_ATOMS: atom_id res chain seq x y z
N MET A 1 -4.60 5.66 -45.43
CA MET A 1 -3.68 6.24 -44.42
C MET A 1 -4.27 6.28 -43.01
N SER A 2 -5.59 6.41 -42.80
CA SER A 2 -6.20 6.46 -41.45
C SER A 2 -6.09 5.15 -40.64
N GLN A 3 -6.16 3.99 -41.29
CA GLN A 3 -6.11 2.69 -40.59
C GLN A 3 -4.71 2.35 -40.04
N GLN A 4 -3.64 2.69 -40.76
CA GLN A 4 -2.26 2.45 -40.29
C GLN A 4 -1.92 3.33 -39.08
N VAL A 5 -2.34 4.60 -39.08
CA VAL A 5 -2.16 5.51 -37.94
C VAL A 5 -2.93 5.00 -36.72
N SER A 6 -4.15 4.49 -36.91
CA SER A 6 -4.96 3.92 -35.82
C SER A 6 -4.32 2.65 -35.22
N GLN A 7 -3.76 1.78 -36.05
CA GLN A 7 -3.05 0.57 -35.60
C GLN A 7 -1.75 0.91 -34.86
N GLN A 8 -0.99 1.90 -35.34
CA GLN A 8 0.21 2.38 -34.66
C GLN A 8 -0.12 3.01 -33.30
N LEU A 9 -1.16 3.84 -33.22
CA LEU A 9 -1.61 4.43 -31.96
C LEU A 9 -2.09 3.37 -30.96
N GLN A 10 -2.78 2.33 -31.43
CA GLN A 10 -3.18 1.21 -30.57
C GLN A 10 -1.98 0.41 -30.09
N ALA A 11 -0.99 0.14 -30.96
CA ALA A 11 0.22 -0.58 -30.57
C ALA A 11 1.04 0.19 -29.53
N VAL A 12 1.21 1.51 -29.72
CA VAL A 12 1.89 2.39 -28.76
C VAL A 12 1.15 2.43 -27.41
N GLY A 13 -0.18 2.56 -27.42
CA GLY A 13 -0.97 2.56 -26.19
C GLY A 13 -0.88 1.24 -25.42
N VAL A 14 -0.83 0.10 -26.12
CA VAL A 14 -0.69 -1.23 -25.51
C VAL A 14 0.70 -1.41 -24.89
N GLU A 15 1.75 -0.90 -25.53
CA GLU A 15 3.11 -0.96 -25.01
C GLU A 15 3.27 -0.10 -23.74
N GLU A 16 2.68 1.09 -23.74
CA GLU A 16 2.66 1.97 -22.57
C GLU A 16 1.90 1.34 -21.39
N ASP A 17 0.72 0.76 -21.66
CA ASP A 17 -0.07 0.06 -20.65
C ASP A 17 0.68 -1.15 -20.07
N LYS A 18 1.40 -1.91 -20.91
CA LYS A 18 2.24 -3.04 -20.46
C LYS A 18 3.40 -2.57 -19.60
N ALA A 19 4.12 -1.52 -20.01
CA ALA A 19 5.24 -0.97 -19.25
C ALA A 19 4.77 -0.44 -17.89
N TYR A 20 3.62 0.26 -17.87
CA TYR A 20 2.99 0.75 -16.65
C TYR A 20 2.57 -0.40 -15.73
N TYR A 21 1.94 -1.45 -16.29
CA TYR A 21 1.53 -2.63 -15.54
C TYR A 21 2.74 -3.36 -14.94
N LEU A 22 3.80 -3.54 -15.74
CA LEU A 22 5.05 -4.16 -15.31
C LEU A 22 5.71 -3.40 -14.15
N GLY A 23 5.91 -2.09 -14.33
CA GLY A 23 6.49 -1.23 -13.31
C GLY A 23 5.67 -1.28 -12.02
N ARG A 24 4.34 -1.33 -12.12
CA ARG A 24 3.46 -1.43 -10.95
C ARG A 24 3.65 -2.73 -10.18
N TYR A 25 3.74 -3.88 -10.87
CA TYR A 25 3.95 -5.16 -10.20
C TYR A 25 5.33 -5.23 -9.54
N GLY A 26 6.35 -4.63 -10.16
CA GLY A 26 7.66 -4.45 -9.54
C GLY A 26 7.61 -3.64 -8.25
N VAL A 27 6.94 -2.48 -8.25
CA VAL A 27 6.79 -1.62 -7.06
C VAL A 27 6.03 -2.35 -5.95
N LYS A 28 4.95 -3.08 -6.28
CA LYS A 28 4.23 -3.90 -5.29
C LYS A 28 5.12 -5.00 -4.70
N GLY A 29 5.88 -5.69 -5.55
CA GLY A 29 6.83 -6.71 -5.11
C GLY A 29 7.88 -6.14 -4.16
N LEU A 30 8.36 -4.93 -4.44
CA LEU A 30 9.27 -4.20 -3.55
C LEU A 30 8.62 -3.91 -2.20
N GLN A 31 7.41 -3.36 -2.19
CA GLN A 31 6.67 -3.04 -0.96
C GLN A 31 6.41 -4.27 -0.08
N TYR A 32 5.98 -5.38 -0.69
CA TYR A 32 5.82 -6.65 0.03
C TYR A 32 7.16 -7.19 0.53
N GLY A 33 8.22 -7.07 -0.27
CA GLY A 33 9.55 -7.44 0.15
C GLY A 33 10.05 -6.60 1.34
N CYS A 34 9.75 -5.30 1.39
CA CYS A 34 10.07 -4.43 2.54
C CYS A 34 9.35 -4.90 3.81
N LEU A 35 8.05 -5.20 3.69
CA LEU A 35 7.24 -5.68 4.81
C LEU A 35 7.72 -7.06 5.32
N LEU A 36 8.11 -7.96 4.41
CA LEU A 36 8.54 -9.31 4.75
C LEU A 36 10.01 -9.40 5.21
N ALA A 37 10.85 -8.44 4.85
CA ALA A 37 12.29 -8.50 5.14
C ALA A 37 12.60 -8.63 6.63
N THR A 38 11.97 -7.80 7.45
CA THR A 38 12.17 -7.78 8.91
C THR A 38 11.67 -9.05 9.60
N PRO A 39 10.44 -9.55 9.37
CA PRO A 39 10.01 -10.82 9.97
C PRO A 39 10.79 -12.03 9.46
N LEU A 40 11.15 -12.09 8.17
CA LEU A 40 12.01 -13.16 7.65
C LEU A 40 13.39 -13.17 8.32
N TYR A 41 13.97 -11.98 8.54
CA TYR A 41 15.21 -11.87 9.29
C TYR A 41 15.04 -12.28 10.75
N ALA A 42 13.95 -11.88 11.41
CA ALA A 42 13.67 -12.23 12.80
C ALA A 42 13.57 -13.75 12.98
N VAL A 43 12.83 -14.46 12.12
CA VAL A 43 12.75 -15.93 12.13
C VAL A 43 14.13 -16.55 11.93
N ARG A 44 14.94 -16.01 11.01
CA ARG A 44 16.31 -16.49 10.77
C ARG A 44 17.23 -16.27 11.97
N ALA A 45 17.15 -15.09 12.60
CA ALA A 45 17.93 -14.74 13.78
C ALA A 45 17.56 -15.63 14.97
N LEU A 46 16.26 -15.89 15.16
CA LEU A 46 15.75 -16.79 16.19
C LEU A 46 16.26 -18.23 15.97
N ARG A 47 16.23 -18.74 14.74
CA ARG A 47 16.75 -20.08 14.41
C ARG A 47 18.26 -20.22 14.59
N ARG A 48 19.03 -19.14 14.41
CA ARG A 48 20.50 -19.16 14.50
C ARG A 48 21.04 -18.61 15.82
N GLY A 49 20.17 -18.18 16.74
CA GLY A 49 20.55 -17.56 18.02
C GLY A 49 21.41 -16.30 17.89
N THR A 50 21.47 -15.67 16.72
CA THR A 50 22.40 -14.56 16.44
C THR A 50 21.67 -13.40 15.76
N PHE A 51 21.63 -12.26 16.44
CA PHE A 51 21.09 -11.02 15.91
C PHE A 51 22.23 -10.06 15.56
N SER A 52 22.20 -9.51 14.35
CA SER A 52 23.16 -8.52 13.88
C SER A 52 22.45 -7.42 13.12
N LEU A 53 22.69 -6.18 13.51
CA LEU A 53 22.12 -5.01 12.83
C LEU A 53 22.53 -4.96 11.35
N ARG A 54 23.77 -5.34 11.03
CA ARG A 54 24.26 -5.45 9.66
C ARG A 54 23.50 -6.52 8.87
N GLY A 55 23.16 -7.63 9.52
CA GLY A 55 22.35 -8.70 8.94
C GLY A 55 20.92 -8.25 8.64
N LEU A 56 20.29 -7.54 9.57
CA LEU A 56 18.94 -6.99 9.41
C LEU A 56 18.88 -6.01 8.23
N MET A 57 19.86 -5.10 8.14
CA MET A 57 19.91 -4.11 7.08
C MET A 57 20.18 -4.75 5.72
N ARG A 58 21.02 -5.79 5.68
CA ARG A 58 21.25 -6.56 4.45
C ARG A 58 19.98 -7.28 3.98
N ALA A 59 19.23 -7.90 4.90
CA ALA A 59 17.96 -8.52 4.58
C ALA A 59 16.95 -7.49 4.05
N ASN A 60 16.93 -6.29 4.64
CA ASN A 60 16.02 -5.20 4.26
C ASN A 60 16.34 -4.50 2.93
N TRP A 61 17.42 -4.83 2.22
CA TRP A 61 17.56 -4.41 0.83
C TRP A 61 17.57 -5.58 -0.16
N ILE A 62 18.07 -6.75 0.25
CA ILE A 62 18.03 -7.96 -0.59
C ILE A 62 16.59 -8.45 -0.79
N THR A 63 15.80 -8.54 0.29
CA THR A 63 14.44 -9.06 0.21
C THR A 63 13.53 -8.16 -0.62
N PRO A 64 13.54 -6.82 -0.48
CA PRO A 64 12.80 -5.93 -1.38
C PRO A 64 13.28 -5.99 -2.82
N ALA A 65 14.59 -6.07 -3.07
CA ALA A 65 15.12 -6.19 -4.43
C ALA A 65 14.67 -7.50 -5.10
N ALA A 66 14.73 -8.61 -4.36
CA ALA A 66 14.22 -9.89 -4.82
C ALA A 66 12.70 -9.85 -5.05
N GLY A 67 11.95 -9.24 -4.14
CA GLY A 67 10.52 -9.03 -4.28
C GLY A 67 10.15 -8.20 -5.51
N ALA A 68 10.92 -7.14 -5.80
CA ALA A 68 10.75 -6.33 -7.00
C ALA A 68 10.98 -7.16 -8.28
N GLY A 69 12.04 -7.96 -8.31
CA GLY A 69 12.34 -8.86 -9.43
C GLY A 69 11.23 -9.88 -9.67
N LEU A 70 10.76 -10.55 -8.60
CA LEU A 70 9.65 -11.50 -8.68
C LEU A 70 8.33 -10.82 -9.07
N GLY A 71 8.08 -9.62 -8.55
CA GLY A 71 6.92 -8.81 -8.91
C GLY A 71 6.91 -8.50 -10.40
N SER A 72 7.99 -7.95 -10.93
CA SER A 72 8.13 -7.65 -12.36
C SER A 72 7.97 -8.90 -13.23
N ALA A 73 8.60 -10.02 -12.87
CA ALA A 73 8.43 -11.28 -13.59
C ALA A 73 6.96 -11.74 -13.61
N THR A 74 6.28 -11.67 -12.47
CA THR A 74 4.84 -11.97 -12.37
C THR A 74 4.02 -11.02 -13.24
N GLY A 75 4.38 -9.73 -13.28
CA GLY A 75 3.77 -8.73 -14.13
C GLY A 75 3.88 -9.06 -15.62
N LEU A 76 5.05 -9.52 -16.08
CA LEU A 76 5.26 -9.98 -17.46
C LEU A 76 4.38 -11.19 -17.80
N ILE A 77 4.36 -12.20 -16.93
CA ILE A 77 3.55 -13.42 -17.15
C ILE A 77 2.06 -13.05 -17.18
N THR A 78 1.62 -12.19 -16.28
CA THR A 78 0.21 -11.77 -16.20
C THR A 78 -0.16 -10.93 -17.43
N ALA A 79 0.69 -10.00 -17.85
CA ALA A 79 0.49 -9.17 -19.04
C ALA A 79 0.51 -10.00 -20.34
N ALA A 80 1.24 -11.11 -20.39
CA ALA A 80 1.27 -12.03 -21.52
C ALA A 80 -0.02 -12.85 -21.65
N ASN A 81 -0.79 -13.04 -20.57
CA ASN A 81 -2.00 -13.84 -20.54
C ASN A 81 -3.31 -13.02 -20.57
N LEU A 82 -3.24 -11.69 -20.53
CA LEU A 82 -4.42 -10.80 -20.52
C LEU A 82 -4.75 -10.27 -21.91
N ASP A 83 -6.06 -10.17 -22.20
CA ASP A 83 -6.55 -9.53 -23.42
C ASP A 83 -6.40 -7.99 -23.35
N HIS A 84 -6.21 -7.34 -24.49
CA HIS A 84 -5.80 -5.92 -24.56
C HIS A 84 -6.83 -4.97 -23.92
N LYS A 85 -8.13 -5.27 -24.05
CA LYS A 85 -9.20 -4.51 -23.38
C LYS A 85 -9.13 -4.63 -21.85
N SER A 86 -8.82 -5.83 -21.35
CA SER A 86 -8.71 -6.08 -19.91
C SER A 86 -7.45 -5.45 -19.29
N LEU A 87 -6.36 -5.37 -20.06
CA LEU A 87 -5.13 -4.70 -19.66
C LEU A 87 -5.33 -3.19 -19.53
N SER A 88 -5.94 -2.57 -20.54
CA SER A 88 -6.26 -1.14 -20.56
C SER A 88 -7.22 -0.75 -19.43
N ALA A 89 -8.30 -1.52 -19.22
CA ALA A 89 -9.23 -1.29 -18.11
C ALA A 89 -8.54 -1.45 -16.74
N SER A 90 -7.61 -2.40 -16.61
CA SER A 90 -6.82 -2.56 -15.38
C SER A 90 -5.85 -1.41 -15.18
N ALA A 91 -5.17 -0.94 -16.23
CA ALA A 91 -4.26 0.21 -16.17
C ALA A 91 -4.99 1.50 -15.77
N GLN A 92 -6.19 1.74 -16.32
CA GLN A 92 -7.03 2.88 -15.94
C GLN A 92 -7.48 2.81 -14.48
N ASN A 93 -7.97 1.65 -14.01
CA ASN A 93 -8.32 1.47 -12.59
C ASN A 93 -7.10 1.66 -11.67
N LEU A 94 -5.92 1.24 -12.10
CA LEU A 94 -4.67 1.45 -11.36
C LEU A 94 -4.30 2.94 -11.27
N ARG A 95 -4.55 3.73 -12.33
CA ARG A 95 -4.28 5.17 -12.38
C ARG A 95 -5.24 5.98 -11.49
N LEU A 96 -6.46 5.50 -11.27
CA LEU A 96 -7.51 6.22 -10.54
C LEU A 96 -7.57 5.93 -9.03
N ASP A 97 -6.72 5.03 -8.51
CA ASP A 97 -6.75 4.62 -7.10
C ASP A 97 -6.00 5.61 -6.19
N ALA A 98 -6.72 6.60 -5.64
CA ALA A 98 -6.17 7.63 -4.76
C ALA A 98 -5.59 7.07 -3.45
N ASN A 99 -6.16 5.98 -2.89
CA ASN A 99 -5.64 5.35 -1.68
C ASN A 99 -4.25 4.75 -1.91
N ARG A 100 -4.01 4.29 -3.13
CA ARG A 100 -2.73 3.69 -3.52
C ARG A 100 -1.63 4.74 -3.69
N VAL A 101 -1.94 5.89 -4.28
CA VAL A 101 -1.00 7.02 -4.36
C VAL A 101 -0.53 7.42 -2.95
N ARG A 102 -1.46 7.54 -2.01
CA ARG A 102 -1.14 7.90 -0.62
C ARG A 102 -0.24 6.88 0.09
N SER A 103 -0.45 5.60 -0.17
CA SER A 103 0.41 4.53 0.37
C SER A 103 1.83 4.59 -0.20
N ASP A 104 1.96 4.89 -1.49
CA ASP A 104 3.26 4.99 -2.16
C ASP A 104 4.05 6.21 -1.63
N ASP A 105 3.38 7.35 -1.42
CA ASP A 105 3.99 8.55 -0.85
C ASP A 105 4.56 8.30 0.55
N LEU A 106 3.79 7.65 1.43
CA LEU A 106 4.24 7.32 2.78
C LEU A 106 5.39 6.31 2.78
N HIS A 107 5.38 5.34 1.86
CA HIS A 107 6.51 4.45 1.65
C HIS A 107 7.76 5.23 1.18
N LEU A 108 7.63 6.16 0.24
CA LEU A 108 8.74 6.97 -0.25
C LEU A 108 9.32 7.86 0.85
N ILE A 109 8.49 8.62 1.56
CA ILE A 109 8.92 9.47 2.68
C ILE A 109 9.63 8.63 3.74
N GLY A 110 9.01 7.51 4.14
CA GLY A 110 9.60 6.59 5.08
C GLY A 110 10.96 6.07 4.59
N SER A 111 11.06 5.69 3.32
CA SER A 111 12.30 5.16 2.73
C SER A 111 13.43 6.20 2.72
N VAL A 112 13.15 7.45 2.35
CA VAL A 112 14.15 8.52 2.34
C VAL A 112 14.61 8.82 3.76
N LEU A 113 13.68 8.94 4.72
CA LEU A 113 14.01 9.16 6.12
C LEU A 113 14.86 8.01 6.69
N GLY A 114 14.45 6.77 6.46
CA GLY A 114 15.19 5.59 6.93
C GLY A 114 16.59 5.50 6.31
N ALA A 115 16.72 5.81 5.01
CA ALA A 115 17.99 5.82 4.29
C ALA A 115 18.96 6.88 4.79
N LEU A 116 18.47 7.98 5.38
CA LEU A 116 19.30 9.02 5.96
C LEU A 116 19.61 8.75 7.44
N VAL A 117 18.60 8.42 8.23
CA VAL A 117 18.69 8.30 9.69
C VAL A 117 19.51 7.07 10.11
N ILE A 118 19.29 5.91 9.48
CA ILE A 118 19.99 4.68 9.88
C ILE A 118 21.51 4.75 9.67
N PRO A 119 22.04 5.14 8.49
CA PRO A 119 23.48 5.28 8.36
C PRO A 119 24.01 6.44 9.19
N ALA A 120 23.27 7.53 9.41
CA ALA A 120 23.70 8.62 10.28
C ALA A 120 23.95 8.14 11.73
N LEU A 121 23.08 7.28 12.26
CA LEU A 121 23.20 6.77 13.64
C LEU A 121 24.10 5.55 13.77
N PHE A 122 24.16 4.68 12.76
CA PHE A 122 24.78 3.35 12.87
C PHE A 122 25.86 3.06 11.81
N LEU A 123 26.48 4.09 11.23
CA LEU A 123 27.45 3.96 10.14
C LEU A 123 28.54 2.90 10.41
N ARG A 124 29.15 2.94 11.60
CA ARG A 124 30.23 2.02 12.00
C ARG A 124 29.79 0.56 12.14
N ARG A 125 28.51 0.31 12.43
CA ARG A 125 27.98 -1.06 12.64
C ARG A 125 27.43 -1.69 11.37
N VAL A 126 26.86 -0.88 10.49
CA VAL A 126 26.10 -1.36 9.32
C VAL A 126 26.89 -1.17 8.01
N GLY A 127 27.69 -0.11 7.94
CA GLY A 127 28.32 0.36 6.71
C GLY A 127 27.35 1.19 5.86
N LEU A 128 27.89 2.01 4.96
CA LEU A 128 27.13 3.00 4.19
C LEU A 128 26.12 2.35 3.25
N ILE A 129 26.52 1.37 2.43
CA ILE A 129 25.65 0.72 1.44
C ILE A 129 24.48 -0.01 2.13
N ASN A 130 24.76 -0.84 3.14
CA ASN A 130 23.71 -1.57 3.84
C ASN A 130 22.83 -0.64 4.67
N GLY A 131 23.39 0.43 5.25
CA GLY A 131 22.63 1.42 6.01
C GLY A 131 21.67 2.22 5.14
N LEU A 132 22.12 2.63 3.95
CA LEU A 132 21.33 3.45 3.03
C LEU A 132 20.22 2.61 2.36
N LEU A 133 20.57 1.48 1.76
CA LEU A 133 19.59 0.60 1.10
C LEU A 133 18.70 -0.15 2.11
N GLY A 134 19.27 -0.65 3.20
CA GLY A 134 18.51 -1.32 4.26
C GLY A 134 17.65 -0.33 5.04
N GLY A 135 18.15 0.89 5.26
CA GLY A 135 17.38 1.99 5.84
C GLY A 135 16.20 2.40 4.98
N ALA A 136 16.38 2.44 3.65
CA ALA A 136 15.28 2.67 2.72
C ALA A 136 14.18 1.59 2.86
N GLY A 137 14.56 0.32 2.94
CA GLY A 137 13.62 -0.79 3.11
C GLY A 137 12.86 -0.75 4.44
N VAL A 138 13.56 -0.52 5.56
CA VAL A 138 12.94 -0.42 6.89
C VAL A 138 12.05 0.82 7.00
N GLY A 139 12.55 1.98 6.56
CA GLY A 139 11.79 3.21 6.58
C GLY A 139 10.53 3.14 5.72
N GLY A 140 10.65 2.55 4.52
CA GLY A 140 9.50 2.36 3.62
C GLY A 140 8.45 1.41 4.19
N SER A 141 8.85 0.32 4.85
CA SER A 141 7.92 -0.59 5.51
C SER A 141 7.21 0.05 6.71
N ILE A 142 7.88 0.89 7.50
CA ILE A 142 7.22 1.70 8.54
C ILE A 142 6.16 2.64 7.94
N GLY A 143 6.48 3.28 6.80
CA GLY A 143 5.52 4.14 6.07
C GLY A 143 4.26 3.37 5.64
N LEU A 144 4.42 2.16 5.11
CA LEU A 144 3.30 1.29 4.70
C LEU A 144 2.45 0.83 5.90
N ILE A 145 3.09 0.43 7.00
CA ILE A 145 2.38 0.04 8.22
C ILE A 145 1.56 1.22 8.74
N THR A 146 2.14 2.42 8.75
CA THR A 146 1.46 3.64 9.20
C THR A 146 0.22 3.93 8.36
N HIS A 147 0.31 3.80 7.03
CA HIS A 147 -0.85 3.93 6.15
C HIS A 147 -1.95 2.91 6.47
N GLN A 148 -1.56 1.65 6.71
CA GLN A 148 -2.51 0.59 7.03
C GLN A 148 -3.20 0.83 8.38
N VAL A 149 -2.47 1.30 9.39
CA VAL A 149 -3.02 1.68 10.70
C VAL A 149 -3.97 2.88 10.58
N GLN A 150 -3.59 3.92 9.83
CA GLN A 150 -4.46 5.07 9.57
C GLN A 150 -5.76 4.68 8.87
N ARG A 151 -5.69 3.71 7.95
CA ARG A 151 -6.87 3.18 7.27
C ARG A 151 -7.82 2.47 8.25
N TYR A 152 -7.29 1.63 9.13
CA TYR A 152 -8.11 0.95 10.15
C TYR A 152 -8.67 1.92 11.20
N SER A 153 -7.88 2.91 11.63
CA SER A 153 -8.33 3.94 12.58
C SER A 153 -9.42 4.84 12.00
N SER A 154 -9.26 5.28 10.75
CA SER A 154 -10.27 6.07 10.04
C SER A 154 -11.56 5.28 9.79
N ALA A 155 -11.45 3.98 9.48
CA ALA A 155 -12.60 3.10 9.31
C ALA A 155 -13.37 2.86 10.62
N SER A 156 -12.65 2.69 11.74
CA SER A 156 -13.26 2.58 13.08
C SER A 156 -13.98 3.88 13.45
N SER A 157 -13.33 5.02 13.24
CA SER A 157 -13.88 6.34 13.55
C SER A 157 -15.13 6.67 12.71
N ALA A 158 -15.17 6.25 11.44
CA ALA A 158 -16.34 6.40 10.57
C ALA A 158 -17.50 5.47 11.00
N ALA A 159 -17.20 4.25 11.43
CA ALA A 159 -18.21 3.31 11.93
C ALA A 159 -18.83 3.78 13.26
N ASP A 160 -18.02 4.38 14.14
CA ASP A 160 -18.49 4.94 15.41
C ASP A 160 -19.32 6.22 15.18
N GLY A 161 -18.91 7.08 14.24
CA GLY A 161 -19.69 8.24 13.81
C GLY A 161 -21.06 7.86 13.27
N ALA A 162 -21.13 6.87 12.37
CA ALA A 162 -22.39 6.38 11.80
C ALA A 162 -23.33 5.80 12.87
N LYS A 163 -22.81 5.05 13.85
CA LYS A 163 -23.61 4.52 14.97
C LYS A 163 -24.18 5.63 15.84
N SER A 164 -23.40 6.68 16.10
CA SER A 164 -23.85 7.82 16.92
C SER A 164 -25.00 8.58 16.27
N GLN A 165 -24.96 8.74 14.94
CA GLN A 165 -25.98 9.44 14.17
C GLN A 165 -27.27 8.62 14.02
N VAL A 166 -27.15 7.31 13.78
CA VAL A 166 -28.32 6.41 13.78
C VAL A 166 -28.98 6.38 15.17
N GLN A 167 -28.19 6.43 16.25
CA GLN A 167 -28.73 6.45 17.60
C GLN A 167 -29.41 7.78 17.94
N SER A 168 -28.92 8.92 17.44
CA SER A 168 -29.60 10.20 17.60
C SER A 168 -30.91 10.26 16.82
N ASP A 169 -30.94 9.71 15.61
CA ASP A 169 -32.13 9.68 14.76
C ASP A 169 -33.21 8.75 15.34
N LEU A 170 -32.82 7.60 15.90
CA LEU A 170 -33.76 6.72 16.59
C LEU A 170 -34.36 7.37 17.84
N ARG A 171 -33.57 8.18 18.57
CA ARG A 171 -34.08 8.92 19.75
C ARG A 171 -35.07 9.99 19.34
N SER A 172 -34.77 10.78 18.29
CA SER A 172 -35.68 11.83 17.82
C SER A 172 -37.01 11.26 17.29
N LEU A 173 -36.97 10.10 16.61
CA LEU A 173 -38.18 9.40 16.17
C LEU A 173 -39.01 8.86 17.35
N ARG A 174 -38.34 8.29 18.36
CA ARG A 174 -39.02 7.81 19.58
C ARG A 174 -39.68 8.95 20.35
N ASP A 175 -38.99 10.06 20.50
CA ASP A 175 -39.51 11.23 21.23
C ASP A 175 -40.65 11.92 20.45
N GLY A 176 -40.58 11.91 19.11
CA GLY A 176 -41.68 12.32 18.24
C GLY A 176 -42.92 11.44 18.40
N ALA A 177 -42.74 10.11 18.40
CA ALA A 177 -43.84 9.17 18.61
C ALA A 177 -44.49 9.32 19.99
N LYS A 178 -43.68 9.54 21.03
CA LYS A 178 -44.19 9.78 22.39
C LYS A 178 -45.05 11.04 22.48
N ASN A 179 -44.59 12.13 21.88
CA ASN A 179 -45.37 13.37 21.81
C ASN A 179 -46.70 13.19 21.07
N VAL A 180 -46.76 12.35 20.03
CA VAL A 180 -48.01 12.08 19.31
C VAL A 180 -48.98 11.27 20.18
N VAL A 181 -48.48 10.26 20.89
CA VAL A 181 -49.29 9.45 21.82
C VAL A 181 -49.87 10.32 22.94
N ASP A 182 -49.04 11.14 23.57
CA ASP A 182 -49.47 12.05 24.65
C ASP A 182 -50.53 13.06 24.16
N LYS A 183 -50.42 13.52 22.89
CA LYS A 183 -51.39 14.42 22.27
C LYS A 183 -52.73 13.74 21.95
N VAL A 184 -52.72 12.43 21.72
CA VAL A 184 -53.95 11.64 21.49
C VAL A 184 -54.63 11.36 22.82
N GLU A 185 -53.89 11.01 23.87
CA GLU A 185 -54.46 10.82 25.21
C GLU A 185 -55.08 12.11 25.77
N GLN A 186 -54.50 13.28 25.53
CA GLN A 186 -55.10 14.56 25.96
C GLN A 186 -56.39 14.96 25.21
N LYS A 187 -56.69 14.32 24.08
CA LYS A 187 -57.87 14.62 23.27
C LYS A 187 -59.05 13.66 23.51
N LEU A 188 -58.85 12.63 24.31
CA LEU A 188 -59.88 11.69 24.78
C LEU A 188 -60.36 12.09 26.17
#